data_AF-A0A7V5N3G1-F1
#
_entry.id   AF-A0A7V5N3G1-F1
#
_cell.length_a   1.000
_cell.length_b   1.000
_cell.length_c   1.000
_cell.angle_alpha   90.00
_cell.angle_beta   90.00
_cell.angle_gamma   90.00
#
_symmetry.space_group_name_H-M   'P 1'
#
loop_
_entity.id
_entity.type
_entity.pdbx_description
1 polymer ?
#
loop_
_entity_poly.entity_id
_entity_poly.type
_entity_poly.pdbx_seq_one_letter_code
_entity_poly.pdbx_strand_id
1 'polypeptide(L)'
;MERGFSRRGFLKSLGAAGFGALAASAVKAWGLEAVSNPLAVYPDRGWERAYRDLWKHDWSFTFLCAPNDTHNCLLRGYVRNGVLVRIGPTMRYGEARDLMGNRASHRWDPRICQKGLALTRRIYGDRRISGCMVRAGFKGWVEAGFPREARGLPPREYFNRGRDEWIRVTHDEAARIVASAIKNIAETYSGQKGASLLKAQNYEDEVIAAMNGAGTQCLKFRGGMPLLGITRVFGFYRFANSLALLDHHIRGVGPEQALGGRGFDNYSWHTDLPPGHPMVTGQQTVEFDLSAVEHSKTILVWGMNWITTKMPDAHWLTEARL
;
A
#
# COMPACT_ATOMS: atom_id res chain seq x y z
N MET A 1 -49.37 47.83 49.94
CA MET A 1 -49.69 46.47 49.46
C MET A 1 -48.86 46.20 48.22
N GLU A 2 -47.59 45.86 48.40
CA GLU A 2 -46.68 45.56 47.29
C GLU A 2 -46.99 44.16 46.75
N ARG A 3 -47.52 44.08 45.53
CA ARG A 3 -47.69 42.81 44.82
C ARG A 3 -46.32 42.34 44.34
N GLY A 4 -45.57 41.70 45.25
CA GLY A 4 -44.31 41.02 44.92
C GLY A 4 -44.53 39.95 43.85
N PHE A 5 -43.67 39.94 42.84
CA PHE A 5 -43.73 39.01 41.71
C PHE A 5 -43.69 37.57 42.23
N SER A 6 -44.80 36.83 42.10
CA SER A 6 -44.87 35.46 42.63
C SER A 6 -43.86 34.54 41.93
N ARG A 7 -43.28 33.57 42.64
CA ARG A 7 -42.39 32.54 42.04
C ARG A 7 -43.02 31.86 40.81
N ARG A 8 -44.34 31.65 40.83
CA ARG A 8 -45.10 31.11 39.70
C ARG A 8 -45.15 32.10 38.52
N GLY A 9 -45.28 33.40 38.79
CA GLY A 9 -45.15 34.46 37.79
C GLY A 9 -43.77 34.51 37.16
N PHE A 10 -42.71 34.41 37.98
CA PHE A 10 -41.32 34.35 37.52
C PHE A 10 -41.06 33.15 36.59
N LEU A 11 -41.46 31.94 36.99
CA LEU A 11 -41.28 30.74 36.16
C LEU A 11 -42.09 30.79 34.86
N LYS A 12 -43.30 31.36 34.87
CA LYS A 12 -44.09 31.58 33.66
C LYS A 12 -43.42 32.58 32.71
N SER A 13 -42.88 33.68 33.24
CA SER A 13 -42.14 34.67 32.46
C SER A 13 -40.84 34.09 31.88
N LEU A 14 -40.13 33.26 32.64
CA LEU A 14 -38.90 32.60 32.17
C LEU A 14 -39.20 31.57 31.08
N GLY A 15 -40.29 30.80 31.23
CA GLY A 15 -40.76 29.86 30.20
C GLY A 15 -41.22 30.57 28.93
N ALA A 16 -41.95 31.68 29.06
CA ALA A 16 -42.38 32.49 27.92
C ALA A 16 -41.20 33.16 27.19
N ALA A 17 -40.23 33.69 27.95
CA ALA A 17 -39.00 34.26 27.38
C ALA A 17 -38.14 33.19 26.70
N GLY A 18 -37.97 32.02 27.32
CA GLY A 18 -37.24 30.90 26.74
C GLY A 18 -37.90 30.35 25.48
N PHE A 19 -39.23 30.23 25.47
CA PHE A 19 -39.98 29.82 24.28
C PHE A 19 -39.94 30.89 23.18
N GLY A 20 -40.03 32.18 23.54
CA GLY A 20 -39.88 33.29 22.60
C GLY A 20 -38.49 33.33 21.96
N ALA A 21 -37.43 33.10 22.74
CA ALA A 21 -36.06 33.01 22.22
C ALA A 21 -35.88 31.78 21.31
N LEU A 22 -36.45 30.63 21.66
CA LEU A 22 -36.43 29.43 20.83
C LEU A 22 -37.18 29.64 19.51
N ALA A 23 -38.38 30.23 19.56
CA ALA A 23 -39.19 30.54 18.38
C ALA A 23 -38.46 31.54 17.45
N ALA A 24 -37.87 32.60 18.01
CA ALA A 24 -37.08 33.56 17.24
C ALA A 24 -35.83 32.92 16.61
N SER A 25 -35.15 32.03 17.33
CA SER A 25 -34.01 31.28 16.80
C SER A 25 -34.43 30.32 15.69
N ALA A 26 -35.57 29.65 15.82
CA ALA A 26 -36.10 28.75 14.80
C ALA A 26 -36.50 29.53 13.53
N VAL A 27 -37.21 30.65 13.68
CA VAL A 27 -37.57 31.54 12.56
C VAL A 27 -36.33 32.09 11.86
N LYS A 28 -35.28 32.46 12.60
CA LYS A 28 -34.02 32.95 12.00
C LYS A 28 -33.24 31.83 11.30
N ALA A 29 -33.23 30.62 11.85
CA ALA A 29 -32.52 29.49 11.27
C ALA A 29 -33.24 28.89 10.05
N TRP A 30 -34.57 29.07 9.96
CA TRP A 30 -35.44 28.49 8.92
C TRP A 30 -36.11 29.55 8.04
N GLY A 31 -35.77 30.82 8.25
CA GLY A 31 -36.24 31.95 7.45
C GLY A 31 -35.65 31.87 6.06
N LEU A 32 -36.36 31.23 5.14
CA LEU A 32 -36.11 31.35 3.70
C LEU A 32 -36.59 32.73 3.27
N GLU A 33 -35.65 33.68 3.11
CA GLU A 33 -35.96 34.92 2.41
C GLU A 33 -36.32 34.58 0.96
N ALA A 34 -37.60 34.77 0.61
CA ALA A 34 -38.04 34.66 -0.77
C ALA A 34 -37.41 35.82 -1.56
N VAL A 35 -36.41 35.51 -2.39
CA VAL A 35 -35.76 36.49 -3.26
C VAL A 35 -36.75 36.93 -4.32
N SER A 36 -37.26 38.16 -4.22
CA SER A 36 -38.26 38.71 -5.14
C SER A 36 -37.69 38.98 -6.54
N ASN A 37 -36.42 39.39 -6.64
CA ASN A 37 -35.71 39.57 -7.90
C ASN A 37 -34.23 39.11 -7.78
N PRO A 38 -33.89 37.91 -8.30
CA PRO A 38 -32.55 37.34 -8.19
C PRO A 38 -31.47 38.04 -9.04
N LEU A 39 -31.87 39.00 -9.89
CA LEU A 39 -30.94 39.83 -10.68
C LEU A 39 -30.70 41.22 -10.07
N ALA A 40 -31.54 41.66 -9.12
CA ALA A 40 -31.42 42.98 -8.50
C ALA A 40 -30.78 42.96 -7.11
N VAL A 41 -30.81 41.82 -6.41
CA VAL A 41 -30.24 41.65 -5.07
C VAL A 41 -29.42 40.37 -5.04
N TYR A 42 -28.17 40.47 -4.58
CA TYR A 42 -27.37 39.29 -4.27
C TYR A 42 -27.80 38.76 -2.90
N PRO A 43 -28.31 37.52 -2.80
CA PRO A 43 -28.73 36.95 -1.52
C PRO A 43 -27.53 36.79 -0.58
N ASP A 44 -27.79 36.64 0.73
CA ASP A 44 -26.72 36.30 1.67
C ASP A 44 -26.01 35.00 1.26
N ARG A 45 -24.68 35.09 1.15
CA ARG A 45 -23.80 33.98 0.77
C ARG A 45 -22.96 33.46 1.93
N GLY A 46 -23.33 33.82 3.16
CA GLY A 46 -22.64 33.37 4.37
C GLY A 46 -22.56 31.85 4.46
N TRP A 47 -23.59 31.14 3.99
CA TRP A 47 -23.65 29.68 3.94
C TRP A 47 -22.52 29.04 3.13
N GLU A 48 -21.99 29.71 2.10
CA GLU A 48 -20.88 29.20 1.28
C GLU A 48 -19.59 29.06 2.07
N ARG A 49 -19.47 29.77 3.21
CA ARG A 49 -18.34 29.62 4.13
C ARG A 49 -18.19 28.18 4.59
N ALA A 50 -19.28 27.44 4.78
CA ALA A 50 -19.23 26.04 5.17
C ALA A 50 -18.48 25.18 4.12
N TYR A 51 -18.79 25.36 2.83
CA TYR A 51 -18.12 24.63 1.74
C TYR A 51 -16.67 25.06 1.54
N ARG A 52 -16.39 26.37 1.61
CA ARG A 52 -15.00 26.88 1.56
C ARG A 52 -14.19 26.32 2.71
N ASP A 53 -14.77 26.29 3.90
CA ASP A 53 -14.14 25.72 5.07
C ASP A 53 -13.88 24.23 4.90
N LEU A 54 -14.86 23.43 4.44
CA LEU A 54 -14.66 21.99 4.12
C LEU A 54 -13.48 21.72 3.16
N TRP A 55 -13.26 22.61 2.18
CA TRP A 55 -12.16 22.46 1.22
C TRP A 55 -10.77 22.86 1.75
N LYS A 56 -10.72 23.69 2.80
CA LYS A 56 -9.46 24.14 3.41
C LYS A 56 -8.65 22.95 3.97
N HIS A 57 -7.34 23.16 4.02
CA HIS A 57 -6.37 22.26 4.63
C HIS A 57 -5.31 23.10 5.35
N ASP A 58 -4.67 22.52 6.36
CA ASP A 58 -3.65 23.19 7.17
C ASP A 58 -2.29 23.16 6.48
N TRP A 59 -1.96 22.01 5.87
CA TRP A 59 -0.75 21.80 5.09
C TRP A 59 -0.92 20.67 4.09
N SER A 60 0.02 20.55 3.15
CA SER A 60 0.02 19.50 2.14
C SER A 60 1.41 18.92 1.95
N PHE A 61 1.47 17.69 1.46
CA PHE A 61 2.72 17.01 1.15
C PHE A 61 2.59 16.20 -0.14
N THR A 62 3.71 15.99 -0.80
CA THR A 62 3.79 15.17 -2.00
C THR A 62 4.22 13.75 -1.60
N PHE A 63 3.61 12.74 -2.22
CA PHE A 63 4.01 11.35 -2.07
C PHE A 63 3.84 10.58 -3.38
N LEU A 64 4.57 9.47 -3.49
CA LEU A 64 4.48 8.58 -4.64
C LEU A 64 3.40 7.52 -4.40
N CYS A 65 2.42 7.44 -5.30
CA CYS A 65 1.48 6.31 -5.35
C CYS A 65 2.12 5.19 -6.15
N ALA A 66 2.74 4.23 -5.45
CA ALA A 66 3.52 3.15 -6.06
C ALA A 66 2.95 1.72 -5.82
N PRO A 67 1.65 1.44 -6.06
CA PRO A 67 1.20 0.06 -6.23
C PRO A 67 1.70 -0.48 -7.58
N ASN A 68 1.54 -1.78 -7.83
CA ASN A 68 1.83 -2.35 -9.14
C ASN A 68 0.78 -1.91 -10.19
N ASP A 69 0.84 -0.65 -10.62
CA ASP A 69 -0.05 -0.06 -11.62
C ASP A 69 0.71 0.52 -12.83
N THR A 70 2.04 0.43 -12.86
CA THR A 70 2.95 0.96 -13.89
C THR A 70 3.11 2.47 -13.97
N HIS A 71 2.35 3.27 -13.21
CA HIS A 71 2.32 4.72 -13.40
C HIS A 71 3.12 5.49 -12.36
N ASN A 72 3.19 5.02 -11.11
CA ASN A 72 3.93 5.73 -10.07
C ASN A 72 3.51 7.21 -9.97
N CYS A 73 2.20 7.46 -9.89
CA CYS A 73 1.67 8.82 -9.92
C CYS A 73 2.20 9.65 -8.74
N LEU A 74 2.62 10.89 -9.01
CA LEU A 74 3.08 11.86 -8.03
C LEU A 74 1.86 12.62 -7.50
N LEU A 75 1.42 12.28 -6.30
CA LEU A 75 0.18 12.75 -5.71
C LEU A 75 0.43 13.75 -4.57
N ARG A 76 -0.55 14.60 -4.30
CA ARG A 76 -0.57 15.52 -3.18
C ARG A 76 -1.61 15.09 -2.14
N GLY A 77 -1.15 14.89 -0.90
CA GLY A 77 -2.01 14.72 0.26
C GLY A 77 -2.29 16.06 0.92
N TYR A 78 -3.54 16.29 1.31
CA TYR A 78 -4.00 17.50 2.01
C TYR A 78 -4.42 17.13 3.44
N VAL A 79 -3.80 17.77 4.42
CA VAL A 79 -3.99 17.46 5.84
C VAL A 79 -4.77 18.55 6.53
N ARG A 80 -5.73 18.15 7.37
CA ARG A 80 -6.51 19.05 8.22
C ARG A 80 -6.72 18.42 9.58
N ASN A 81 -6.51 19.18 10.65
CA ASN A 81 -6.58 18.70 12.04
C ASN A 81 -5.73 17.44 12.27
N GLY A 82 -4.55 17.37 11.63
CA GLY A 82 -3.66 16.21 11.70
C GLY A 82 -4.14 14.96 10.93
N VAL A 83 -5.24 15.05 10.17
CA VAL A 83 -5.81 13.94 9.38
C VAL A 83 -5.67 14.22 7.89
N LEU A 84 -5.25 13.22 7.11
CA LEU A 84 -5.25 13.29 5.65
C LEU A 84 -6.71 13.24 5.14
N VAL A 85 -7.23 14.39 4.72
CA VAL A 85 -8.63 14.53 4.31
C VAL A 85 -8.86 14.32 2.82
N ARG A 86 -7.83 14.58 1.99
CA ARG A 86 -7.95 14.47 0.54
C ARG A 86 -6.62 14.13 -0.11
N ILE A 87 -6.70 13.48 -1.26
CA ILE A 87 -5.59 13.25 -2.18
C ILE A 87 -5.98 13.84 -3.54
N GLY A 88 -5.02 14.43 -4.24
CA GLY A 88 -5.20 14.92 -5.60
C GLY A 88 -3.93 14.84 -6.42
N PRO A 89 -3.99 15.18 -7.71
CA PRO A 89 -2.79 15.28 -8.54
C PRO A 89 -1.91 16.43 -8.06
N THR A 90 -0.63 16.38 -8.39
CA THR A 90 0.28 17.48 -8.09
C THR A 90 0.15 18.66 -9.06
N MET A 91 -0.17 18.40 -10.33
CA MET A 91 -0.13 19.39 -11.43
C MET A 91 1.27 19.98 -11.63
N ARG A 92 2.32 19.16 -11.41
CA ARG A 92 3.73 19.59 -11.42
C ARG A 92 4.63 18.71 -12.27
N TYR A 93 4.07 17.82 -13.09
CA TYR A 93 4.91 16.96 -13.93
C TYR A 93 5.77 17.80 -14.90
N GLY A 94 5.22 18.88 -15.47
CA GLY A 94 5.97 19.78 -16.36
C GLY A 94 7.10 20.58 -15.68
N GLU A 95 7.22 20.54 -14.36
CA GLU A 95 8.35 21.12 -13.63
C GLU A 95 9.57 20.18 -13.56
N ALA A 96 9.39 18.90 -13.88
CA ALA A 96 10.46 17.91 -13.87
C ALA A 96 11.55 18.28 -14.89
N ARG A 97 12.81 18.19 -14.44
CA ARG A 97 13.99 18.48 -15.24
C ARG A 97 15.00 17.36 -15.17
N ASP A 98 15.62 17.06 -16.30
CA ASP A 98 16.80 16.19 -16.33
C ASP A 98 18.08 17.00 -16.01
N LEU A 99 19.22 16.30 -16.00
CA LEU A 99 20.53 16.90 -15.72
C LEU A 99 20.99 17.89 -16.79
N MET A 100 20.43 17.83 -18.00
CA MET A 100 20.73 18.73 -19.11
C MET A 100 19.78 19.94 -19.16
N GLY A 101 18.82 20.01 -18.23
CA GLY A 101 17.84 21.09 -18.14
C GLY A 101 16.61 20.93 -19.04
N ASN A 102 16.49 19.80 -19.76
CA ASN A 102 15.28 19.47 -20.51
C ASN A 102 14.10 19.35 -19.55
N ARG A 103 12.92 19.82 -19.97
CA ARG A 103 11.70 19.76 -19.17
C ARG A 103 10.71 18.74 -19.73
N ALA A 104 10.00 18.08 -18.84
CA ALA A 104 8.82 17.32 -19.23
C ALA A 104 7.68 18.25 -19.69
N SER A 105 6.81 17.73 -20.55
CA SER A 105 5.59 18.44 -20.96
C SER A 105 4.60 18.59 -19.80
N HIS A 106 3.85 19.69 -19.76
CA HIS A 106 2.72 19.85 -18.83
C HIS A 106 1.55 18.89 -19.12
N ARG A 107 1.52 18.26 -20.30
CA ARG A 107 0.48 17.29 -20.67
C ARG A 107 0.55 15.99 -19.86
N TRP A 108 1.66 15.75 -19.15
CA TRP A 108 1.74 14.70 -18.15
C TRP A 108 0.85 14.93 -16.93
N ASP A 109 0.34 16.14 -16.71
CA ASP A 109 -0.65 16.41 -15.68
C ASP A 109 -2.07 16.06 -16.18
N PRO A 110 -2.98 15.53 -15.34
CA PRO A 110 -2.88 15.43 -13.88
C PRO A 110 -2.28 14.12 -13.37
N ARG A 111 -2.12 13.07 -14.20
CA ARG A 111 -1.76 11.69 -13.82
C ARG A 111 -2.28 11.24 -12.46
N ILE A 112 -3.45 10.63 -12.45
CA ILE A 112 -4.04 10.04 -11.26
C ILE A 112 -5.11 9.04 -11.68
N CYS A 113 -5.40 8.05 -10.84
CA CYS A 113 -6.55 7.16 -11.04
C CYS A 113 -7.48 7.19 -9.83
N GLN A 114 -8.69 6.66 -10.02
CA GLN A 114 -9.72 6.51 -8.97
C GLN A 114 -9.22 5.74 -7.73
N LYS A 115 -8.27 4.82 -7.89
CA LYS A 115 -7.69 4.08 -6.75
C LYS A 115 -6.72 4.94 -5.94
N GLY A 116 -5.94 5.81 -6.61
CA GLY A 116 -5.05 6.77 -5.96
C GLY A 116 -5.83 7.77 -5.11
N LEU A 117 -6.96 8.27 -5.64
CA LEU A 117 -7.88 9.15 -4.91
C LEU A 117 -8.48 8.48 -3.66
N ALA A 118 -8.75 7.17 -3.73
CA ALA A 118 -9.38 6.41 -2.66
C ALA A 118 -8.40 5.87 -1.59
N LEU A 119 -7.10 6.20 -1.66
CA LEU A 119 -6.10 5.68 -0.71
C LEU A 119 -6.38 6.08 0.75
N THR A 120 -7.06 7.20 0.99
CA THR A 120 -7.50 7.59 2.35
C THR A 120 -8.34 6.51 3.03
N ARG A 121 -9.19 5.79 2.27
CA ARG A 121 -9.97 4.65 2.78
C ARG A 121 -9.09 3.47 3.20
N ARG A 122 -7.93 3.26 2.56
CA ARG A 122 -6.98 2.23 2.99
C ARG A 122 -6.18 2.65 4.23
N ILE A 123 -5.93 3.96 4.38
CA ILE A 123 -5.20 4.51 5.53
C ILE A 123 -6.06 4.51 6.80
N TYR A 124 -7.36 4.77 6.70
CA TYR A 124 -8.22 4.88 7.88
C TYR A 124 -9.30 3.78 7.98
N GLY A 125 -9.33 2.86 7.01
CA GLY A 125 -10.31 1.79 6.98
C GLY A 125 -10.11 0.72 8.05
N ASP A 126 -11.18 -0.03 8.29
CA ASP A 126 -11.28 -1.20 9.17
C ASP A 126 -10.23 -2.30 8.91
N ARG A 127 -9.73 -2.37 7.67
CA ARG A 127 -8.73 -3.36 7.22
C ARG A 127 -7.28 -2.94 7.48
N ARG A 128 -7.02 -1.77 8.09
CA ARG A 128 -5.65 -1.33 8.37
C ARG A 128 -5.02 -2.20 9.46
N ILE A 129 -3.91 -2.83 9.11
CA ILE A 129 -3.04 -3.50 10.09
C ILE A 129 -2.27 -2.39 10.85
N SER A 130 -2.51 -2.28 12.15
CA SER A 130 -1.98 -1.21 13.02
C SER A 130 -0.88 -1.67 13.98
N GLY A 131 -0.50 -2.95 13.94
CA GLY A 131 0.56 -3.51 14.77
C GLY A 131 1.03 -4.86 14.28
N CYS A 132 2.08 -5.39 14.92
CA CYS A 132 2.56 -6.73 14.65
C CYS A 132 1.57 -7.75 15.21
N MET A 133 1.23 -8.72 14.36
CA MET A 133 0.36 -9.82 14.71
C MET A 133 1.10 -11.12 14.39
N VAL A 134 0.96 -12.11 15.27
CA VAL A 134 1.44 -13.47 15.06
C VAL A 134 0.28 -14.43 15.23
N ARG A 135 0.27 -15.47 14.41
CA ARG A 135 -0.74 -16.50 14.46
C ARG A 135 -0.53 -17.37 15.72
N ALA A 136 -1.57 -17.64 16.51
CA ALA A 136 -1.44 -18.28 17.83
C ALA A 136 -0.70 -19.62 17.77
N GLY A 137 -1.10 -20.50 16.85
CA GLY A 137 -0.40 -21.77 16.64
C GLY A 137 1.07 -21.59 16.22
N PHE A 138 1.40 -20.58 15.40
CA PHE A 138 2.80 -20.33 15.03
C PHE A 138 3.62 -19.85 16.23
N LYS A 139 3.06 -18.98 17.07
CA LYS A 139 3.70 -18.52 18.32
C LYS A 139 3.95 -19.71 19.26
N GLY A 140 2.93 -20.56 19.47
CA GLY A 140 3.07 -21.77 20.27
C GLY A 140 4.16 -22.72 19.76
N TRP A 141 4.32 -22.86 18.44
CA TRP A 141 5.41 -23.66 17.87
C TRP A 141 6.79 -23.09 18.17
N VAL A 142 6.95 -21.77 18.12
CA VAL A 142 8.21 -21.11 18.48
C VAL A 142 8.49 -21.28 19.98
N GLU A 143 7.49 -21.09 20.84
CA GLU A 143 7.62 -21.19 22.29
C GLU A 143 7.87 -22.63 22.77
N ALA A 144 7.34 -23.62 22.07
CA ALA A 144 7.61 -25.03 22.32
C ALA A 144 9.00 -25.48 21.83
N GLY A 145 9.84 -24.57 21.34
CA GLY A 145 11.21 -24.89 20.88
C GLY A 145 11.26 -25.56 19.51
N PHE A 146 10.33 -25.23 18.62
CA PHE A 146 10.26 -25.72 17.24
C PHE A 146 10.11 -27.26 17.12
N PRO A 147 9.11 -27.89 17.76
CA PRO A 147 8.91 -29.33 17.64
C PRO A 147 8.71 -29.74 16.17
N ARG A 148 9.17 -30.94 15.83
CA ARG A 148 9.08 -31.53 14.48
C ARG A 148 8.71 -33.00 14.56
N GLU A 149 7.93 -33.45 13.60
CA GLU A 149 7.63 -34.86 13.36
C GLU A 149 8.84 -35.57 12.74
N ALA A 150 8.76 -36.90 12.58
CA ALA A 150 9.85 -37.73 12.07
C ALA A 150 10.42 -37.27 10.70
N ARG A 151 9.58 -36.67 9.84
CA ARG A 151 9.98 -36.15 8.52
C ARG A 151 10.50 -34.72 8.55
N GLY A 152 10.69 -34.12 9.73
CA GLY A 152 11.17 -32.74 9.89
C GLY A 152 10.11 -31.67 9.70
N LEU A 153 8.87 -32.05 9.39
CA LEU A 153 7.73 -31.13 9.33
C LEU A 153 7.28 -30.71 10.74
N PRO A 154 6.84 -29.46 10.94
CA PRO A 154 6.23 -29.08 12.20
C PRO A 154 4.87 -29.78 12.39
N PRO A 155 4.47 -30.11 13.63
CA PRO A 155 3.17 -30.70 13.91
C PRO A 155 2.02 -29.84 13.37
N ARG A 156 1.04 -30.48 12.73
CA ARG A 156 -0.08 -29.79 12.06
C ARG A 156 -0.91 -28.90 12.98
N GLU A 157 -1.00 -29.25 14.27
CA GLU A 157 -1.74 -28.49 15.28
C GLU A 157 -1.30 -27.01 15.38
N TYR A 158 -0.01 -26.72 15.16
CA TYR A 158 0.52 -25.35 15.17
C TYR A 158 0.27 -24.60 13.85
N PHE A 159 -0.19 -25.26 12.79
CA PHE A 159 -0.22 -24.75 11.41
C PHE A 159 -1.62 -24.68 10.77
N ASN A 160 -2.65 -24.38 11.56
CA ASN A 160 -4.03 -24.14 11.11
C ASN A 160 -4.23 -22.80 10.35
N ARG A 161 -3.40 -22.52 9.34
CA ARG A 161 -3.39 -21.26 8.58
C ARG A 161 -4.76 -20.93 8.00
N GLY A 162 -5.20 -19.67 8.16
CA GLY A 162 -6.49 -19.19 7.68
C GLY A 162 -7.66 -19.37 8.67
N ARG A 163 -7.51 -20.22 9.69
CA ARG A 163 -8.52 -20.42 10.75
C ARG A 163 -8.02 -20.10 12.16
N ASP A 164 -6.72 -19.94 12.30
CA ASP A 164 -6.07 -19.67 13.58
C ASP A 164 -6.31 -18.23 14.06
N GLU A 165 -6.15 -18.03 15.36
CA GLU A 165 -6.28 -16.73 16.00
C GLU A 165 -5.04 -15.86 15.77
N TRP A 166 -5.23 -14.54 15.80
CA TRP A 166 -4.15 -13.57 15.69
C TRP A 166 -3.89 -12.90 17.03
N ILE A 167 -2.67 -13.05 17.53
CA ILE A 167 -2.20 -12.45 18.78
C ILE A 167 -1.38 -11.21 18.43
N ARG A 168 -1.66 -10.10 19.10
CA ARG A 168 -0.87 -8.89 18.98
C ARG A 168 0.42 -9.02 19.78
N VAL A 169 1.54 -8.63 19.18
CA VAL A 169 2.88 -8.68 19.79
C VAL A 169 3.61 -7.36 19.57
N THR A 170 4.67 -7.14 20.34
CA THR A 170 5.56 -5.98 20.12
C THR A 170 6.40 -6.18 18.85
N HIS A 171 6.98 -5.10 18.32
CA HIS A 171 7.91 -5.19 17.19
C HIS A 171 9.15 -6.03 17.54
N ASP A 172 9.68 -5.90 18.76
CA ASP A 172 10.85 -6.66 19.21
C ASP A 172 10.55 -8.15 19.34
N GLU A 173 9.37 -8.49 19.86
CA GLU A 173 8.92 -9.89 19.94
C GLU A 173 8.70 -10.47 18.54
N ALA A 174 8.04 -9.74 17.64
CA ALA A 174 7.86 -10.18 16.25
C ALA A 174 9.21 -10.40 15.55
N ALA A 175 10.16 -9.47 15.71
CA ALA A 175 11.50 -9.60 15.14
C ALA A 175 12.24 -10.82 15.69
N ARG A 176 12.17 -11.07 17.00
CA ARG A 176 12.73 -12.27 17.65
C ARG A 176 12.11 -13.56 17.13
N ILE A 177 10.79 -13.60 16.99
CA ILE A 177 10.06 -14.76 16.45
C ILE A 177 10.51 -15.04 15.01
N VAL A 178 10.55 -14.02 14.15
CA VAL A 178 10.96 -14.16 12.74
C VAL A 178 12.42 -14.62 12.64
N ALA A 179 13.34 -13.99 13.37
CA ALA A 179 14.75 -14.35 13.36
C ALA A 179 14.98 -15.78 13.86
N SER A 180 14.32 -16.17 14.95
CA SER A 180 14.44 -17.51 15.53
C SER A 180 13.88 -18.57 14.57
N ALA A 181 12.75 -18.31 13.92
CA ALA A 181 12.18 -19.22 12.93
C ALA A 181 13.09 -19.37 11.69
N ILE A 182 13.63 -18.27 11.16
CA ILE A 182 14.57 -18.28 10.03
C ILE A 182 15.82 -19.11 10.38
N LYS A 183 16.42 -18.84 11.55
CA LYS A 183 17.59 -19.58 12.05
C LYS A 183 17.28 -21.07 12.20
N ASN A 184 16.19 -21.42 12.90
CA ASN A 184 15.81 -22.81 13.14
C ASN A 184 15.57 -23.58 11.84
N ILE A 185 14.89 -22.98 10.87
CA ILE A 185 14.65 -23.62 9.57
C ILE A 185 15.96 -23.83 8.82
N ALA A 186 16.82 -22.81 8.77
CA ALA A 186 18.12 -22.93 8.11
C ALA A 186 18.98 -24.02 8.77
N GLU A 187 19.03 -24.07 10.10
CA GLU A 187 19.78 -25.11 10.85
C GLU A 187 19.23 -26.51 10.60
N THR A 188 17.89 -26.66 10.62
CA THR A 188 17.22 -27.96 10.43
C THR A 188 17.57 -28.58 9.07
N TYR A 189 17.61 -27.76 8.02
CA TYR A 189 17.76 -28.22 6.65
C TYR A 189 19.17 -28.05 6.09
N SER A 190 20.17 -27.85 6.95
CA SER A 190 21.57 -27.80 6.55
C SER A 190 22.24 -29.18 6.55
N GLY A 191 23.18 -29.36 5.63
CA GLY A 191 24.01 -30.56 5.49
C GLY A 191 23.24 -31.84 5.14
N GLN A 192 23.89 -32.98 5.37
CA GLN A 192 23.35 -34.29 5.00
C GLN A 192 22.05 -34.64 5.73
N LYS A 193 21.94 -34.26 7.01
CA LYS A 193 20.71 -34.44 7.79
C LYS A 193 19.54 -33.68 7.16
N GLY A 194 19.75 -32.43 6.76
CA GLY A 194 18.75 -31.62 6.08
C GLY A 194 18.32 -32.23 4.76
N ALA A 195 19.27 -32.70 3.95
CA ALA A 195 19.00 -33.40 2.69
C ALA A 195 18.15 -34.66 2.90
N SER A 196 18.45 -35.48 3.91
CA SER A 196 17.63 -36.67 4.23
C SER A 196 16.21 -36.31 4.66
N LEU A 197 16.02 -35.24 5.42
CA LEU A 197 14.69 -34.76 5.82
C LEU A 197 13.88 -34.28 4.61
N LEU A 198 14.50 -33.53 3.70
CA LEU A 198 13.86 -33.08 2.46
C LEU A 198 13.47 -34.25 1.56
N LYS A 199 14.35 -35.26 1.43
CA LYS A 199 14.05 -36.49 0.70
C LYS A 199 12.86 -37.24 1.31
N ALA A 200 12.78 -37.32 2.64
CA ALA A 200 11.64 -37.89 3.35
C ALA A 200 10.32 -37.08 3.18
N GLN A 201 10.42 -35.82 2.75
CA GLN A 201 9.30 -34.96 2.37
C GLN A 201 8.97 -35.01 0.87
N ASN A 202 9.58 -35.93 0.11
CA ASN A 202 9.41 -36.12 -1.34
C ASN A 202 9.93 -34.96 -2.21
N TYR A 203 10.93 -34.20 -1.73
CA TYR A 203 11.68 -33.32 -2.63
C TYR A 203 12.57 -34.14 -3.57
N GLU A 204 12.66 -33.73 -4.83
CA GLU A 204 13.48 -34.35 -5.85
C GLU A 204 14.98 -34.18 -5.56
N ASP A 205 15.79 -35.16 -5.98
CA ASP A 205 17.22 -35.19 -5.68
C ASP A 205 17.96 -33.99 -6.30
N GLU A 206 17.51 -33.51 -7.46
CA GLU A 206 18.06 -32.32 -8.14
C GLU A 206 17.79 -31.03 -7.35
N VAL A 207 16.60 -30.91 -6.74
CA VAL A 207 16.23 -29.75 -5.92
C VAL A 207 17.08 -29.72 -4.65
N ILE A 208 17.27 -30.89 -4.03
CA ILE A 208 18.12 -31.03 -2.85
C ILE A 208 19.58 -30.73 -3.20
N ALA A 209 20.09 -31.27 -4.31
CA ALA A 209 21.45 -31.02 -4.78
C ALA A 209 21.70 -29.54 -5.06
N ALA A 210 20.74 -28.83 -5.66
CA ALA A 210 20.84 -27.38 -5.95
C ALA A 210 20.98 -26.51 -4.69
N MET A 211 20.70 -27.04 -3.49
CA MET A 211 20.93 -26.31 -2.24
C MET A 211 22.40 -26.31 -1.82
N ASN A 212 23.25 -27.17 -2.39
CA ASN A 212 24.65 -27.35 -1.99
C ASN A 212 24.83 -27.54 -0.46
N GLY A 213 23.86 -28.20 0.18
CA GLY A 213 23.83 -28.42 1.63
C GLY A 213 23.54 -27.18 2.49
N ALA A 214 23.29 -26.01 1.89
CA ALA A 214 22.95 -24.78 2.62
C ALA A 214 21.45 -24.75 2.96
N GLY A 215 21.10 -24.88 4.26
CA GLY A 215 19.70 -24.85 4.67
C GLY A 215 19.03 -23.49 4.49
N THR A 216 19.80 -22.41 4.37
CA THR A 216 19.31 -21.08 3.98
C THR A 216 18.62 -21.09 2.62
N GLN A 217 18.98 -22.01 1.73
CA GLN A 217 18.36 -22.16 0.41
C GLN A 217 16.90 -22.67 0.47
N CYS A 218 16.46 -23.21 1.61
CA CYS A 218 15.03 -23.49 1.86
C CYS A 218 14.20 -22.21 2.08
N LEU A 219 14.85 -21.10 2.43
CA LEU A 219 14.19 -19.83 2.72
C LEU A 219 13.96 -19.05 1.43
N LYS A 220 12.68 -18.80 1.13
CA LYS A 220 12.23 -18.21 -0.14
C LYS A 220 11.76 -16.78 0.10
N PHE A 221 12.32 -15.83 -0.64
CA PHE A 221 12.01 -14.41 -0.55
C PHE A 221 11.62 -13.90 -1.92
N ARG A 222 10.47 -13.23 -1.99
CA ARG A 222 10.01 -12.59 -3.21
C ARG A 222 9.97 -11.09 -2.99
N GLY A 223 10.86 -10.37 -3.64
CA GLY A 223 10.69 -8.92 -3.78
C GLY A 223 9.54 -8.61 -4.74
N GLY A 224 8.86 -7.49 -4.52
CA GLY A 224 8.02 -6.92 -5.57
C GLY A 224 8.88 -6.16 -6.59
N MET A 225 8.24 -5.61 -7.62
CA MET A 225 8.98 -4.95 -8.70
C MET A 225 9.78 -3.73 -8.19
N PRO A 226 11.02 -3.52 -8.69
CA PRO A 226 11.94 -2.51 -8.17
C PRO A 226 11.33 -1.10 -8.06
N LEU A 227 10.62 -0.69 -9.11
CA LEU A 227 10.04 0.66 -9.24
C LEU A 227 8.86 0.92 -8.29
N LEU A 228 8.38 -0.10 -7.57
CA LEU A 228 7.30 0.02 -6.58
C LEU A 228 7.82 0.39 -5.18
N GLY A 229 9.12 0.25 -4.96
CA GLY A 229 9.76 0.54 -3.69
C GLY A 229 11.09 -0.18 -3.55
N ILE A 230 12.16 0.46 -4.01
CA ILE A 230 13.53 -0.11 -4.03
C ILE A 230 13.94 -0.58 -2.62
N THR A 231 13.72 0.24 -1.61
CA THR A 231 14.16 -0.06 -0.24
C THR A 231 13.21 -0.98 0.50
N ARG A 232 11.90 -0.78 0.33
CA ARG A 232 10.86 -1.50 1.09
C ARG A 232 10.49 -2.86 0.51
N VAL A 233 10.33 -2.93 -0.81
CA VAL A 233 9.70 -4.06 -1.50
C VAL A 233 10.74 -4.91 -2.24
N PHE A 234 11.68 -4.25 -2.93
CA PHE A 234 12.78 -4.94 -3.61
C PHE A 234 13.88 -5.38 -2.63
N GLY A 235 13.98 -4.72 -1.47
CA GLY A 235 14.93 -5.05 -0.40
C GLY A 235 14.88 -6.51 0.10
N PHE A 236 13.78 -7.24 -0.14
CA PHE A 236 13.69 -8.67 0.16
C PHE A 236 14.71 -9.53 -0.59
N TYR A 237 15.10 -9.16 -1.82
CA TYR A 237 16.17 -9.87 -2.54
C TYR A 237 17.54 -9.64 -1.88
N ARG A 238 17.78 -8.42 -1.39
CA ARG A 238 18.99 -8.12 -0.60
C ARG A 238 18.99 -8.88 0.71
N PHE A 239 17.84 -8.98 1.37
CA PHE A 239 17.70 -9.79 2.59
C PHE A 239 17.97 -11.27 2.31
N ALA A 240 17.44 -11.82 1.20
CA ALA A 240 17.75 -13.17 0.77
C ALA A 240 19.26 -13.38 0.63
N ASN A 241 19.96 -12.50 -0.09
CA ASN A 241 21.41 -12.59 -0.24
C ASN A 241 22.15 -12.50 1.11
N SER A 242 21.70 -11.63 2.02
CA SER A 242 22.34 -11.49 3.35
C SER A 242 22.26 -12.73 4.23
N LEU A 243 21.37 -13.68 3.95
CA LEU A 243 21.34 -14.95 4.66
C LEU A 243 22.60 -15.81 4.44
N ALA A 244 23.46 -15.45 3.49
CA ALA A 244 24.78 -16.08 3.37
C ALA A 244 25.59 -15.93 4.66
N LEU A 245 25.39 -14.84 5.43
CA LEU A 245 26.01 -14.67 6.74
C LEU A 245 25.52 -15.71 7.76
N LEU A 246 24.24 -16.05 7.71
CA LEU A 246 23.66 -17.11 8.54
C LEU A 246 24.18 -18.48 8.11
N ASP A 247 24.28 -18.72 6.81
CA ASP A 247 24.82 -19.97 6.27
C ASP A 247 26.30 -20.19 6.63
N HIS A 248 27.12 -19.14 6.52
CA HIS A 248 28.49 -19.10 7.01
C HIS A 248 28.57 -19.53 8.48
N HIS A 249 27.69 -18.96 9.32
CA HIS A 249 27.64 -19.30 10.74
C HIS A 249 27.21 -20.75 11.00
N ILE A 250 26.22 -21.27 10.26
CA ILE A 250 25.68 -22.62 10.46
C ILE A 250 26.65 -23.69 9.95
N ARG A 251 27.23 -23.50 8.76
CA ARG A 251 28.07 -24.50 8.09
C ARG A 251 29.57 -24.32 8.32
N GLY A 252 30.00 -23.16 8.82
CA GLY A 252 31.42 -22.84 9.02
C GLY A 252 32.23 -22.70 7.72
N VAL A 253 31.57 -22.50 6.58
CA VAL A 253 32.21 -22.41 5.25
C VAL A 253 32.71 -20.99 4.98
N GLY A 254 33.74 -20.82 4.14
CA GLY A 254 34.23 -19.49 3.76
C GLY A 254 33.20 -18.64 2.99
N PRO A 255 33.42 -17.32 2.86
CA PRO A 255 32.51 -16.41 2.15
C PRO A 255 32.18 -16.84 0.71
N GLU A 256 33.15 -17.41 -0.01
CA GLU A 256 32.99 -17.90 -1.39
C GLU A 256 32.06 -19.12 -1.52
N GLN A 257 31.79 -19.82 -0.42
CA GLN A 257 30.97 -21.03 -0.38
C GLN A 257 29.62 -20.81 0.32
N ALA A 258 29.47 -19.68 1.01
CA ALA A 258 28.28 -19.34 1.76
C ALA A 258 27.14 -18.95 0.81
N LEU A 259 25.94 -19.48 1.06
CA LEU A 259 24.78 -19.28 0.19
C LEU A 259 23.64 -18.58 0.93
N GLY A 260 23.02 -17.60 0.27
CA GLY A 260 21.87 -16.86 0.78
C GLY A 260 20.57 -17.68 0.77
N GLY A 261 19.44 -16.99 0.92
CA GLY A 261 18.12 -17.50 0.59
C GLY A 261 17.86 -17.45 -0.91
N ARG A 262 16.77 -18.08 -1.34
CA ARG A 262 16.34 -18.07 -2.75
C ARG A 262 15.44 -16.87 -3.04
N GLY A 263 15.86 -16.04 -3.99
CA GLY A 263 15.00 -15.03 -4.60
C GLY A 263 13.98 -15.69 -5.54
N PHE A 264 12.70 -15.39 -5.35
CA PHE A 264 11.65 -15.81 -6.28
C PHE A 264 11.41 -14.73 -7.31
N ASP A 265 11.44 -15.13 -8.59
CA ASP A 265 11.09 -14.24 -9.68
C ASP A 265 9.61 -13.83 -9.59
N ASN A 266 9.35 -12.57 -9.92
CA ASN A 266 7.99 -12.03 -9.96
C ASN A 266 7.49 -11.83 -11.39
N TYR A 267 8.37 -11.60 -12.35
CA TYR A 267 7.97 -11.07 -13.65
C TYR A 267 7.49 -12.18 -14.59
N SER A 268 8.20 -13.30 -14.64
CA SER A 268 7.73 -14.52 -15.31
C SER A 268 6.57 -15.16 -14.55
N TRP A 269 6.58 -15.12 -13.21
CA TRP A 269 5.51 -15.69 -12.39
C TRP A 269 4.16 -14.98 -12.60
N HIS A 270 4.17 -13.65 -12.73
CA HIS A 270 2.95 -12.90 -13.06
C HIS A 270 2.55 -13.02 -14.53
N THR A 271 3.34 -13.69 -15.37
CA THR A 271 3.18 -13.75 -16.82
C THR A 271 3.32 -12.38 -17.51
N ASP A 272 3.96 -11.43 -16.84
CA ASP A 272 4.24 -10.09 -17.38
C ASP A 272 5.48 -10.10 -18.30
N LEU A 273 6.42 -11.04 -18.09
CA LEU A 273 7.54 -11.26 -18.99
C LEU A 273 7.03 -11.78 -20.34
N PRO A 274 7.21 -11.04 -21.46
CA PRO A 274 6.80 -11.52 -22.77
C PRO A 274 7.93 -12.36 -23.38
N PRO A 275 7.89 -13.71 -23.38
CA PRO A 275 9.07 -14.53 -23.68
C PRO A 275 9.58 -14.36 -25.11
N GLY A 276 8.71 -13.96 -26.05
CA GLY A 276 9.09 -13.64 -27.42
C GLY A 276 10.03 -12.44 -27.52
N HIS A 277 9.96 -11.48 -26.59
CA HIS A 277 10.84 -10.30 -26.62
C HIS A 277 12.30 -10.69 -26.31
N PRO A 278 12.63 -11.40 -25.21
CA PRO A 278 13.98 -11.95 -25.01
C PRO A 278 14.45 -12.88 -26.14
N MET A 279 13.58 -13.72 -26.71
CA MET A 279 13.96 -14.64 -27.79
C MET A 279 14.41 -13.89 -29.06
N VAL A 280 13.86 -12.70 -29.32
CA VAL A 280 14.18 -11.91 -30.51
C VAL A 280 15.27 -10.87 -30.24
N THR A 281 15.25 -10.22 -29.08
CA THR A 281 16.10 -9.04 -28.80
C THR A 281 17.22 -9.30 -27.80
N GLY A 282 17.17 -10.41 -27.07
CA GLY A 282 18.06 -10.68 -25.93
C GLY A 282 17.82 -9.78 -24.70
N GLN A 283 16.80 -8.92 -24.72
CA GLN A 283 16.44 -8.04 -23.61
C GLN A 283 15.24 -8.59 -22.84
N GLN A 284 15.20 -8.40 -21.51
CA GLN A 284 14.09 -8.86 -20.68
C GLN A 284 12.76 -8.26 -21.15
N THR A 285 12.68 -6.93 -21.22
CA THR A 285 11.59 -6.15 -21.80
C THR A 285 12.09 -4.73 -22.02
N VAL A 286 11.89 -4.19 -23.22
CA VAL A 286 12.10 -2.78 -23.53
C VAL A 286 10.87 -2.28 -24.24
N GLU A 287 10.25 -1.22 -23.71
CA GLU A 287 9.01 -0.68 -24.26
C GLU A 287 9.10 0.83 -24.47
N PHE A 288 8.25 1.32 -25.36
CA PHE A 288 8.05 2.75 -25.57
C PHE A 288 7.28 3.38 -24.42
N ASP A 289 7.44 4.69 -24.25
CA ASP A 289 6.59 5.44 -23.35
C ASP A 289 5.20 5.63 -23.97
N LEU A 290 4.13 5.50 -23.19
CA LEU A 290 2.76 5.66 -23.66
C LEU A 290 2.48 7.01 -24.32
N SER A 291 3.26 8.06 -24.05
CA SER A 291 3.16 9.34 -24.76
C SER A 291 3.63 9.27 -26.21
N ALA A 292 4.43 8.27 -26.60
CA ALA A 292 4.99 8.17 -27.95
C ALA A 292 3.92 7.94 -29.04
N VAL A 293 2.71 7.54 -28.64
CA VAL A 293 1.58 7.36 -29.58
C VAL A 293 1.18 8.65 -30.29
N GLU A 294 1.44 9.81 -29.70
CA GLU A 294 1.20 11.10 -30.36
C GLU A 294 2.04 11.31 -31.61
N HIS A 295 3.15 10.58 -31.72
CA HIS A 295 4.04 10.62 -32.87
C HIS A 295 3.71 9.52 -33.89
N SER A 296 2.64 8.75 -33.67
CA SER A 296 2.23 7.64 -34.51
C SER A 296 1.02 8.00 -35.37
N LYS A 297 1.10 7.72 -36.68
CA LYS A 297 -0.03 7.91 -37.61
C LYS A 297 -1.08 6.79 -37.53
N THR A 298 -0.65 5.62 -37.08
CA THR A 298 -1.47 4.41 -36.96
C THR A 298 -1.06 3.67 -35.69
N ILE A 299 -2.04 3.30 -34.87
CA ILE A 299 -1.83 2.55 -33.63
C ILE A 299 -2.76 1.34 -33.65
N LEU A 300 -2.21 0.15 -33.41
CA LEU A 300 -2.98 -1.07 -33.22
C LEU A 300 -3.00 -1.44 -31.75
N VAL A 301 -4.17 -1.37 -31.12
CA VAL A 301 -4.36 -1.80 -29.73
C VAL A 301 -4.72 -3.28 -29.72
N TRP A 302 -3.75 -4.15 -29.43
CA TRP A 302 -3.93 -5.61 -29.45
C TRP A 302 -3.77 -6.19 -28.04
N GLY A 303 -4.84 -6.82 -27.52
CA GLY A 303 -4.77 -7.53 -26.25
C GLY A 303 -4.59 -6.63 -25.02
N MET A 304 -4.80 -5.33 -25.17
CA MET A 304 -4.64 -4.33 -24.10
C MET A 304 -5.91 -3.48 -23.96
N ASN A 305 -6.39 -3.31 -22.73
CA ASN A 305 -7.45 -2.36 -22.39
C ASN A 305 -6.85 -1.06 -21.85
N TRP A 306 -6.31 -0.23 -22.75
CA TRP A 306 -5.56 0.99 -22.40
C TRP A 306 -6.35 1.91 -21.46
N ILE A 307 -7.62 2.17 -21.75
CA ILE A 307 -8.45 3.09 -20.97
C ILE A 307 -8.59 2.63 -19.51
N THR A 308 -8.65 1.32 -19.28
CA THR A 308 -8.91 0.77 -17.94
C THR A 308 -7.62 0.41 -17.19
N THR A 309 -6.60 -0.08 -17.88
CA THR A 309 -5.36 -0.57 -17.25
C THR A 309 -4.24 0.46 -17.26
N LYS A 310 -4.35 1.51 -18.11
CA LYS A 310 -3.39 2.62 -18.21
C LYS A 310 -4.03 3.99 -17.96
N MET A 311 -5.02 4.08 -17.06
CA MET A 311 -5.89 5.27 -16.88
C MET A 311 -5.18 6.63 -16.81
N PRO A 312 -4.08 6.81 -16.04
CA PRO A 312 -3.37 8.10 -16.00
C PRO A 312 -2.81 8.54 -17.36
N ASP A 313 -2.56 7.59 -18.26
CA ASP A 313 -1.96 7.78 -19.59
C ASP A 313 -2.95 7.50 -20.73
N ALA A 314 -4.24 7.30 -20.42
CA ALA A 314 -5.26 7.03 -21.43
C ALA A 314 -5.48 8.24 -22.36
N HIS A 315 -5.22 9.45 -21.87
CA HIS A 315 -5.40 10.69 -22.60
C HIS A 315 -4.50 10.76 -23.85
N TRP A 316 -3.26 10.25 -23.77
CA TRP A 316 -2.34 10.20 -24.91
C TRP A 316 -2.94 9.45 -26.11
N LEU A 317 -3.59 8.31 -25.85
CA LEU A 317 -4.25 7.54 -26.91
C LEU A 317 -5.47 8.29 -27.47
N THR A 318 -6.27 8.93 -26.62
CA THR A 318 -7.49 9.61 -27.08
C THR A 318 -7.21 10.90 -27.82
N GLU A 319 -6.17 11.63 -27.40
CA GLU A 319 -5.79 12.93 -27.96
C GLU A 319 -5.00 12.77 -29.26
N ALA A 320 -4.19 11.70 -29.41
CA ALA A 320 -3.48 11.39 -30.66
C ALA A 320 -4.42 11.07 -31.85
N ARG A 321 -5.73 10.93 -31.62
CA ARG A 321 -6.73 10.72 -32.68
C ARG A 321 -7.21 12.02 -33.33
N LEU A 322 -6.96 13.17 -32.69
CA LEU A 322 -7.35 14.50 -33.16
C LEU A 322 -6.27 15.07 -34.08
#